data_AF-A0A1H4I1X4-F1
#
_entry.id   AF-A0A1H4I1X4-F1
#
_cell.length_a   1.000
_cell.length_b   1.000
_cell.length_c   1.000
_cell.angle_alpha   90.00
_cell.angle_beta   90.00
_cell.angle_gamma   90.00
#
_symmetry.space_group_name_H-M   'P 1'
#
loop_
_entity.id
_entity.type
_entity.pdbx_description
1 polymer ?
#
loop_
_entity_poly.entity_id
_entity_poly.type
_entity_poly.pdbx_seq_one_letter_code
_entity_poly.pdbx_strand_id
1 'polypeptide(L)'
;MDTLLLLNPIAFSIGALKVHWYGLILGTAALVGLLLVIREGKRYNIPQEVFMDMVLLGVPSAIIGARIYYVAFRWDDYKDNFWDVFKIWNGGIAIYGALIGAIICAVIFFRRKGYNFWRMADICAPGLIVGQMIGRWGNFVNQEAYGGPVEESFLRDKLHLPDFIVNQMNVEGVFHHPAFLYESMWSLVGLIILLVLRRQKFLRAGELFMSYFIWYSIGRFFIEALRTDSLGFQAPQWVASMVNGLWSPMTAMGFEQGYLDPAYGNVRISQLLAIGIIVVAVVFIVVRRMTGKADVRYSDPIVSSKVPSESSDDMVQTGPVAGKEDTVTPVSTKEDLKQAEEKKE
;
A
#
# COMPACT_ATOMS: atom_id res chain seq x y z
N MET A 1 38.21 -9.98 -16.22
CA MET A 1 37.47 -8.72 -15.99
C MET A 1 36.04 -9.05 -16.34
N ASP A 2 35.34 -9.70 -15.39
CA ASP A 2 33.95 -10.05 -15.60
C ASP A 2 33.17 -8.75 -15.73
N THR A 3 32.56 -8.54 -16.90
CA THR A 3 31.66 -7.43 -17.12
C THR A 3 30.53 -7.55 -16.11
N LEU A 4 30.54 -6.70 -15.08
CA LEU A 4 29.41 -6.50 -14.19
C LEU A 4 28.18 -6.22 -15.07
N LEU A 5 27.27 -7.20 -15.15
CA LEU A 5 26.02 -7.07 -15.90
C LEU A 5 25.09 -6.15 -15.12
N LEU A 6 25.25 -4.84 -15.31
CA LEU A 6 24.33 -3.83 -14.81
C LEU A 6 23.03 -3.87 -15.62
N LEU A 7 21.91 -3.72 -14.92
CA LEU A 7 20.60 -3.63 -15.54
C LEU A 7 20.46 -2.32 -16.29
N ASN A 8 20.03 -2.41 -17.56
CA ASN A 8 19.64 -1.23 -18.32
C ASN A 8 18.31 -0.67 -17.77
N PRO A 9 18.22 0.62 -17.39
CA PRO A 9 16.98 1.23 -16.93
C PRO A 9 15.84 1.20 -17.96
N ILE A 10 16.18 1.12 -19.25
CA ILE A 10 15.24 0.98 -20.36
C ILE A 10 14.87 -0.49 -20.53
N ALA A 11 13.60 -0.82 -20.34
CA ALA A 11 13.07 -2.17 -20.54
C ALA A 11 13.01 -2.53 -22.03
N PHE A 12 12.43 -1.65 -22.84
CA PHE A 12 12.38 -1.77 -24.29
C PHE A 12 12.07 -0.40 -24.92
N SER A 13 12.30 -0.28 -26.21
CA SER A 13 12.00 0.94 -26.98
C SER A 13 11.01 0.64 -28.10
N ILE A 14 10.01 1.50 -28.27
CA ILE A 14 9.07 1.48 -29.40
C ILE A 14 9.32 2.74 -30.21
N GLY A 15 10.16 2.65 -31.25
CA GLY A 15 10.63 3.82 -31.99
C GLY A 15 11.38 4.80 -31.08
N ALA A 16 10.94 6.06 -31.02
CA ALA A 16 11.52 7.08 -30.13
C ALA A 16 11.06 6.96 -28.66
N LEU A 17 10.02 6.16 -28.37
CA LEU A 17 9.48 6.01 -27.03
C LEU A 17 10.29 4.97 -26.25
N LYS A 18 10.97 5.42 -25.19
CA LYS A 18 11.73 4.55 -24.27
C LYS A 18 10.87 4.18 -23.07
N VAL A 19 10.54 2.89 -22.94
CA VAL A 19 9.79 2.36 -21.79
C VAL A 19 10.79 1.95 -20.70
N HIS A 20 10.65 2.54 -19.52
CA HIS A 20 11.56 2.33 -18.40
C HIS A 20 11.02 1.23 -17.46
N TRP A 21 11.92 0.41 -16.92
CA TRP A 21 11.56 -0.60 -15.91
C TRP A 21 10.86 0.00 -14.71
N TYR A 22 11.31 1.18 -14.28
CA TYR A 22 10.71 1.90 -13.15
C TYR A 22 9.19 2.10 -13.34
N GLY A 23 8.75 2.50 -14.54
CA GLY A 23 7.33 2.68 -14.86
C GLY A 23 6.55 1.37 -14.85
N LEU A 24 7.13 0.29 -15.41
CA LEU A 24 6.53 -1.04 -15.42
C LEU A 24 6.39 -1.61 -13.99
N ILE A 25 7.40 -1.42 -13.15
CA ILE A 25 7.41 -1.84 -11.75
C ILE A 25 6.34 -1.08 -10.96
N LEU A 26 6.25 0.24 -11.12
CA LEU A 26 5.20 1.04 -10.47
C LEU A 26 3.79 0.65 -10.93
N GLY A 27 3.59 0.42 -12.23
CA GLY A 27 2.31 -0.06 -12.77
C GLY A 27 1.93 -1.42 -12.20
N THR A 28 2.89 -2.34 -12.12
CA THR A 28 2.71 -3.66 -11.51
C THR A 28 2.41 -3.55 -10.01
N ALA A 29 3.11 -2.69 -9.29
CA ALA A 29 2.91 -2.44 -7.87
C ALA A 29 1.48 -1.92 -7.59
N ALA A 30 1.00 -0.97 -8.40
CA ALA A 30 -0.36 -0.46 -8.33
C ALA A 30 -1.40 -1.54 -8.63
N LEU A 31 -1.17 -2.37 -9.66
CA LEU A 31 -2.06 -3.48 -10.02
C LEU A 31 -2.16 -4.52 -8.89
N VAL A 32 -1.03 -4.98 -8.35
CA VAL A 32 -1.01 -5.95 -7.25
C VAL A 32 -1.69 -5.37 -6.01
N GLY A 33 -1.42 -4.10 -5.68
CA GLY A 33 -2.10 -3.38 -4.60
C GLY A 33 -3.62 -3.36 -4.79
N LEU A 34 -4.09 -3.01 -6.00
CA LEU A 34 -5.53 -3.00 -6.34
C LEU A 34 -6.15 -4.39 -6.22
N LEU A 35 -5.50 -5.44 -6.73
CA LEU A 35 -6.01 -6.82 -6.65
C LEU A 35 -6.16 -7.29 -5.20
N LEU A 36 -5.21 -6.94 -4.33
CA LEU A 36 -5.30 -7.24 -2.90
C LEU A 36 -6.46 -6.50 -2.23
N VAL A 37 -6.65 -5.23 -2.57
CA VAL A 37 -7.75 -4.40 -2.03
C VAL A 37 -9.11 -4.90 -2.51
N ILE A 38 -9.25 -5.27 -3.80
CA ILE A 38 -10.47 -5.88 -4.34
C ILE A 38 -10.75 -7.20 -3.60
N ARG A 39 -9.73 -8.06 -3.43
CA ARG A 39 -9.88 -9.32 -2.71
C ARG A 39 -10.33 -9.11 -1.28
N GLU A 40 -9.82 -8.08 -0.61
CA GLU A 40 -10.24 -7.77 0.75
C GLU A 40 -11.65 -7.15 0.79
N GLY A 41 -11.98 -6.26 -0.15
CA GLY A 41 -13.30 -5.67 -0.28
C GLY A 41 -14.41 -6.69 -0.52
N LYS A 42 -14.12 -7.77 -1.26
CA LYS A 42 -15.06 -8.91 -1.43
C LYS A 42 -15.48 -9.54 -0.11
N ARG A 43 -14.63 -9.55 0.91
CA ARG A 43 -14.97 -10.07 2.26
C ARG A 43 -16.04 -9.24 2.96
N TYR A 44 -16.21 -7.98 2.54
CA TYR A 44 -17.21 -7.06 3.05
C TYR A 44 -18.32 -6.76 2.02
N ASN A 45 -18.44 -7.58 0.97
CA ASN A 45 -19.42 -7.41 -0.12
C ASN A 45 -19.34 -6.03 -0.82
N ILE A 46 -18.14 -5.45 -0.91
CA ILE A 46 -17.92 -4.19 -1.63
C ILE A 46 -17.68 -4.51 -3.11
N PRO A 47 -18.43 -3.89 -4.05
CA PRO A 47 -18.20 -4.06 -5.48
C PRO A 47 -16.77 -3.66 -5.87
N GLN A 48 -16.13 -4.44 -6.74
CA GLN A 48 -14.75 -4.21 -7.18
C GLN A 48 -14.60 -2.85 -7.90
N GLU A 49 -15.66 -2.40 -8.57
CA GLU A 49 -15.78 -1.16 -9.31
C GLU A 49 -15.51 0.04 -8.41
N VAL A 50 -15.86 -0.04 -7.12
CA VAL A 50 -15.56 1.02 -6.14
C VAL A 50 -14.06 1.28 -6.04
N PHE A 51 -13.25 0.21 -6.04
CA PHE A 51 -11.79 0.33 -5.96
C PHE A 51 -11.16 0.69 -7.30
N MET A 52 -11.70 0.20 -8.41
CA MET A 52 -11.26 0.59 -9.76
C MET A 52 -11.52 2.07 -10.03
N ASP A 53 -12.74 2.55 -9.72
CA ASP A 53 -13.13 3.96 -9.79
C ASP A 53 -12.20 4.82 -8.93
N MET A 54 -11.86 4.34 -7.72
CA MET A 54 -10.94 5.04 -6.83
C MET A 54 -9.53 5.13 -7.41
N VAL A 55 -9.02 4.10 -8.08
CA VAL A 55 -7.71 4.19 -8.77
C VAL A 55 -7.80 5.15 -9.96
N LEU A 56 -8.87 5.06 -10.75
CA LEU A 56 -9.09 5.91 -11.93
C LEU A 56 -9.15 7.41 -11.57
N LEU A 57 -9.74 7.76 -10.44
CA LEU A 57 -9.80 9.14 -9.95
C LEU A 57 -8.58 9.52 -9.08
N GLY A 58 -8.08 8.57 -8.31
CA GLY A 58 -7.01 8.77 -7.33
C GLY A 58 -5.66 9.02 -7.96
N VAL A 59 -5.30 8.28 -9.02
CA VAL A 59 -4.01 8.45 -9.70
C VAL A 59 -3.90 9.83 -10.37
N PRO A 60 -4.87 10.31 -11.17
CA PRO A 60 -4.83 11.67 -11.69
C PRO A 60 -4.84 12.73 -10.58
N SER A 61 -5.63 12.53 -9.53
CA SER A 61 -5.66 13.46 -8.39
C SER A 61 -4.31 13.54 -7.67
N ALA A 62 -3.60 12.42 -7.55
CA ALA A 62 -2.25 12.37 -7.00
C ALA A 62 -1.26 13.14 -7.89
N ILE A 63 -1.30 12.93 -9.21
CA ILE A 63 -0.43 13.66 -10.16
C ILE A 63 -0.69 15.17 -10.09
N ILE A 64 -1.96 15.58 -10.08
CA ILE A 64 -2.36 16.99 -9.95
C ILE A 64 -1.86 17.57 -8.62
N GLY A 65 -2.12 16.89 -7.50
CA GLY A 65 -1.66 17.34 -6.19
C GLY A 65 -0.14 17.44 -6.09
N ALA A 66 0.57 16.47 -6.66
CA ALA A 66 2.03 16.46 -6.71
C ALA A 66 2.60 17.65 -7.48
N ARG A 67 1.95 18.01 -8.59
CA ARG A 67 2.37 19.15 -9.41
C ARG A 67 2.07 20.48 -8.73
N ILE A 68 0.86 20.65 -8.19
CA ILE A 68 0.47 21.85 -7.44
C ILE A 68 1.45 22.10 -6.30
N TYR A 69 1.76 21.06 -5.52
CA TYR A 69 2.70 21.16 -4.41
C TYR A 69 4.10 21.56 -4.89
N TYR A 70 4.63 20.89 -5.92
CA TYR A 70 5.96 21.22 -6.46
C TYR A 70 6.05 22.68 -6.92
N VAL A 71 5.08 23.13 -7.71
CA VAL A 71 5.02 24.50 -8.26
C VAL A 71 4.88 25.53 -7.16
N ALA A 72 4.09 25.26 -6.11
CA ALA A 72 3.94 26.17 -4.98
C ALA A 72 5.27 26.44 -4.26
N PHE A 73 6.12 25.41 -4.09
CA PHE A 73 7.44 25.56 -3.46
C PHE A 73 8.52 26.10 -4.40
N ARG A 74 8.28 26.06 -5.71
CA ARG A 74 9.19 26.56 -6.75
C ARG A 74 8.58 27.72 -7.54
N TRP A 75 7.72 28.51 -6.90
CA TRP A 75 6.89 29.51 -7.59
C TRP A 75 7.71 30.51 -8.42
N ASP A 76 8.89 30.88 -7.92
CA ASP A 76 9.81 31.77 -8.64
C ASP A 76 10.26 31.24 -10.00
N ASP A 77 10.32 29.92 -10.19
CA ASP A 77 10.68 29.30 -11.46
C ASP A 77 9.54 29.33 -12.49
N TYR A 78 8.29 29.61 -12.05
CA TYR A 78 7.08 29.50 -12.89
C TYR A 78 6.33 30.82 -13.09
N LYS A 79 6.58 31.85 -12.26
CA LYS A 79 5.85 33.12 -12.28
C LYS A 79 5.89 33.83 -13.64
N ASP A 80 7.00 33.68 -14.38
CA ASP A 80 7.21 34.34 -15.66
C ASP A 80 6.76 33.48 -16.87
N ASN A 81 6.44 32.20 -16.65
CA ASN A 81 5.96 31.29 -17.70
C ASN A 81 4.95 30.27 -17.15
N PHE A 82 3.71 30.74 -16.95
CA PHE A 82 2.64 29.93 -16.35
C PHE A 82 2.34 28.62 -17.09
N TRP A 83 2.61 28.53 -18.39
CA TRP A 83 2.40 27.29 -19.15
C TRP A 83 3.30 26.13 -18.70
N ASP A 84 4.46 26.43 -18.11
CA ASP A 84 5.37 25.41 -17.60
C ASP A 84 4.78 24.67 -16.39
N VAL A 85 3.79 25.23 -15.71
CA VAL A 85 3.05 24.58 -14.61
C VAL A 85 2.40 23.27 -15.06
N PHE A 86 1.97 23.14 -16.32
CA PHE A 86 1.30 21.94 -16.82
C PHE A 86 2.25 20.87 -17.38
N LYS A 87 3.53 21.21 -17.58
CA LYS A 87 4.53 20.33 -18.21
C LYS A 87 5.06 19.27 -17.24
N ILE A 88 4.21 18.30 -16.88
CA ILE A 88 4.55 17.20 -15.97
C ILE A 88 5.63 16.26 -16.52
N TRP A 89 5.80 16.21 -17.85
CA TRP A 89 6.81 15.40 -18.53
C TRP A 89 8.22 15.97 -18.40
N ASN A 90 8.38 17.22 -17.96
CA ASN A 90 9.68 17.80 -17.64
C ASN A 90 10.14 17.46 -16.21
N GLY A 91 9.42 16.58 -15.51
CA GLY A 91 9.63 16.29 -14.09
C GLY A 91 8.98 17.34 -13.19
N GLY A 92 9.48 17.48 -11.96
CA GLY A 92 8.93 18.40 -10.96
C GLY A 92 7.63 17.90 -10.34
N ILE A 93 7.70 16.74 -9.69
CA ILE A 93 6.60 16.09 -9.00
C ILE A 93 7.02 15.88 -7.55
N ALA A 94 6.22 16.39 -6.60
CA ALA A 94 6.50 16.25 -5.18
C ALA A 94 5.61 15.15 -4.55
N ILE A 95 6.24 14.15 -3.92
CA ILE A 95 5.53 13.01 -3.33
C ILE A 95 4.52 13.43 -2.25
N TYR A 96 4.81 14.48 -1.49
CA TYR A 96 3.89 15.01 -0.47
C TYR A 96 2.60 15.54 -1.10
N GLY A 97 2.70 16.26 -2.22
CA GLY A 97 1.55 16.69 -2.98
C GLY A 97 0.74 15.52 -3.55
N ALA A 98 1.43 14.46 -3.99
CA ALA A 98 0.77 13.24 -4.46
C ALA A 98 -0.08 12.59 -3.37
N LEU A 99 0.49 12.46 -2.16
CA LEU A 99 -0.21 11.89 -1.01
C LEU A 99 -1.40 12.75 -0.58
N ILE A 100 -1.24 14.07 -0.51
CA ILE A 100 -2.32 15.00 -0.17
C ILE A 100 -3.45 14.92 -1.20
N GLY A 101 -3.13 14.98 -2.49
CA GLY A 101 -4.11 14.88 -3.58
C GLY A 101 -4.87 13.55 -3.56
N ALA A 102 -4.16 12.43 -3.34
CA ALA A 102 -4.76 11.11 -3.24
C ALA A 102 -5.70 10.98 -2.03
N ILE A 103 -5.28 11.48 -0.85
CA ILE A 103 -6.10 11.41 0.37
C ILE A 103 -7.35 12.27 0.24
N ILE A 104 -7.24 13.50 -0.26
CA ILE A 104 -8.39 14.39 -0.49
C ILE A 104 -9.39 13.72 -1.44
N CYS A 105 -8.90 13.18 -2.56
CA CYS A 105 -9.72 12.44 -3.50
C CYS A 105 -10.42 11.25 -2.84
N ALA A 106 -9.70 10.42 -2.07
CA ALA A 106 -10.26 9.26 -1.38
C ALA A 106 -11.34 9.64 -0.35
N VAL A 107 -11.10 10.69 0.43
CA VAL A 107 -12.07 11.20 1.41
C VAL A 107 -13.36 11.65 0.72
N ILE A 108 -13.24 12.43 -0.35
CA ILE A 108 -14.41 12.92 -1.11
C ILE A 108 -15.12 11.75 -1.79
N PHE A 109 -14.38 10.88 -2.47
CA PHE A 109 -14.92 9.76 -3.24
C PHE A 109 -15.71 8.78 -2.36
N PHE A 110 -15.09 8.25 -1.29
CA PHE A 110 -15.76 7.26 -0.44
C PHE A 110 -16.98 7.84 0.28
N ARG A 111 -16.90 9.09 0.75
CA ARG A 111 -18.07 9.78 1.33
C ARG A 111 -19.17 10.01 0.29
N ARG A 112 -18.82 10.37 -0.94
CA ARG A 112 -19.80 10.52 -2.03
C ARG A 112 -20.45 9.19 -2.42
N LYS A 113 -19.75 8.06 -2.28
CA LYS A 113 -20.30 6.70 -2.48
C LYS A 113 -20.99 6.13 -1.22
N GLY A 114 -21.08 6.89 -0.13
CA GLY A 114 -21.79 6.50 1.09
C GLY A 114 -21.02 5.58 2.04
N TYR A 115 -19.71 5.41 1.83
CA TYR A 115 -18.86 4.56 2.67
C TYR A 115 -18.18 5.35 3.79
N ASN A 116 -17.96 4.68 4.93
CA ASN A 116 -17.12 5.22 6.00
C ASN A 116 -15.66 5.25 5.53
N PHE A 117 -15.09 6.46 5.42
CA PHE A 117 -13.72 6.66 4.94
C PHE A 117 -12.68 5.82 5.70
N TRP A 118 -12.76 5.74 7.03
CA TRP A 118 -11.78 5.02 7.83
C TRP A 118 -11.81 3.51 7.58
N ARG A 119 -13.01 2.94 7.39
CA ARG A 119 -13.18 1.53 7.02
C ARG A 119 -12.56 1.25 5.66
N MET A 120 -12.78 2.13 4.69
CA MET A 120 -12.21 1.99 3.34
C MET A 120 -10.68 2.17 3.36
N ALA A 121 -10.18 3.15 4.11
CA ALA A 121 -8.75 3.37 4.28
C ALA A 121 -8.05 2.16 4.92
N ASP A 122 -8.66 1.53 5.93
CA ASP A 122 -8.13 0.30 6.51
C ASP A 122 -8.04 -0.84 5.49
N ILE A 123 -9.06 -1.02 4.64
CA ILE A 123 -9.04 -2.03 3.56
C ILE A 123 -7.92 -1.74 2.57
N CYS A 124 -7.65 -0.47 2.27
CA CYS A 124 -6.59 -0.06 1.36
C CYS A 124 -5.18 -0.24 1.93
N ALA A 125 -4.99 -0.21 3.26
CA ALA A 125 -3.66 -0.17 3.89
C ALA A 125 -2.72 -1.33 3.49
N PRO A 126 -3.15 -2.61 3.44
CA PRO A 126 -2.31 -3.70 2.94
C PRO A 126 -1.92 -3.55 1.46
N GLY A 127 -2.80 -2.97 0.63
CA GLY A 127 -2.48 -2.71 -0.78
C GLY A 127 -1.42 -1.62 -0.93
N LEU A 128 -1.47 -0.59 -0.09
CA LEU A 128 -0.48 0.51 -0.10
C LEU A 128 0.92 0.02 0.26
N ILE A 129 1.07 -0.78 1.32
CA ILE A 129 2.38 -1.28 1.73
C ILE A 129 2.98 -2.26 0.70
N VAL A 130 2.14 -3.00 -0.03
CA VAL A 130 2.59 -3.85 -1.15
C VAL A 130 3.04 -3.00 -2.33
N GLY A 131 2.31 -1.92 -2.63
CA GLY A 131 2.73 -0.95 -3.63
C GLY A 131 4.13 -0.40 -3.33
N GLN A 132 4.39 -0.04 -2.08
CA GLN A 132 5.71 0.40 -1.63
C GLN A 132 6.76 -0.71 -1.77
N MET A 133 6.46 -1.91 -1.26
CA MET A 133 7.36 -3.07 -1.28
C MET A 133 7.88 -3.38 -2.69
N ILE A 134 6.98 -3.39 -3.68
CA ILE A 134 7.31 -3.66 -5.09
C ILE A 134 7.97 -2.44 -5.73
N GLY A 135 7.46 -1.23 -5.46
CA GLY A 135 7.97 0.01 -6.04
C GLY A 135 9.47 0.25 -5.78
N ARG A 136 10.00 -0.21 -4.64
CA ARG A 136 11.44 -0.10 -4.31
C ARG A 136 12.36 -0.79 -5.30
N TRP A 137 11.88 -1.81 -5.99
CA TRP A 137 12.66 -2.47 -7.05
C TRP A 137 12.88 -1.56 -8.26
N GLY A 138 12.08 -0.50 -8.43
CA GLY A 138 12.39 0.56 -9.39
C GLY A 138 13.70 1.26 -9.06
N ASN A 139 13.92 1.59 -7.78
CA ASN A 139 15.15 2.24 -7.33
C ASN A 139 16.39 1.35 -7.57
N PHE A 140 16.23 0.03 -7.36
CA PHE A 140 17.26 -0.96 -7.66
C PHE A 140 17.68 -0.96 -9.14
N VAL A 141 16.71 -0.99 -10.05
CA VAL A 141 17.02 -0.99 -11.50
C VAL A 141 17.66 0.33 -11.95
N ASN A 142 17.24 1.46 -11.36
CA ASN A 142 17.80 2.77 -11.69
C ASN A 142 19.13 3.08 -10.98
N GLN A 143 19.60 2.23 -10.06
CA GLN A 143 20.73 2.53 -9.17
C GLN A 143 20.57 3.89 -8.47
N GLU A 144 19.44 4.09 -7.80
CA GLU A 144 19.16 5.32 -7.03
C GLU A 144 18.69 4.98 -5.61
N ALA A 145 18.70 5.99 -4.72
CA ALA A 145 18.22 5.85 -3.34
C ALA A 145 18.89 4.72 -2.53
N TYR A 146 20.14 4.38 -2.86
CA TYR A 146 20.95 3.39 -2.14
C TYR A 146 21.57 4.01 -0.87
N GLY A 147 22.12 3.14 0.00
CA GLY A 147 22.74 3.59 1.25
C GLY A 147 24.22 3.97 1.12
N GLY A 148 24.86 4.21 2.26
CA GLY A 148 26.29 4.49 2.35
C GLY A 148 27.18 3.38 1.76
N PRO A 149 28.44 3.69 1.47
CA PRO A 149 29.39 2.75 0.92
C PRO A 149 29.65 1.59 1.90
N VAL A 150 29.85 0.39 1.38
CA VAL A 150 30.18 -0.83 2.11
C VAL A 150 31.18 -1.66 1.34
N GLU A 151 31.84 -2.60 2.02
CA GLU A 151 32.66 -3.60 1.37
C GLU A 151 31.80 -4.62 0.60
N GLU A 152 32.33 -5.17 -0.49
CA GLU A 152 31.66 -6.24 -1.24
C GLU A 152 31.41 -7.49 -0.36
N SER A 153 32.37 -7.81 0.51
CA SER A 153 32.29 -8.88 1.52
C SER A 153 31.07 -8.72 2.44
N PHE A 154 30.65 -7.50 2.74
CA PHE A 154 29.44 -7.25 3.52
C PHE A 154 28.19 -7.75 2.79
N LEU A 155 28.12 -7.52 1.47
CA LEU A 155 26.97 -7.94 0.66
C LEU A 155 26.96 -9.45 0.41
N ARG A 156 28.13 -10.04 0.15
CA ARG A 156 28.27 -11.47 -0.17
C ARG A 156 28.31 -12.37 1.06
N ASP A 157 29.13 -12.04 2.04
CA ASP A 157 29.43 -12.95 3.15
C ASP A 157 28.54 -12.69 4.38
N LYS A 158 28.15 -11.45 4.63
CA LYS A 158 27.24 -11.15 5.76
C LYS A 158 25.78 -11.24 5.34
N LEU A 159 25.39 -10.56 4.26
CA LEU A 159 24.00 -10.55 3.79
C LEU A 159 23.64 -11.72 2.88
N HIS A 160 24.62 -12.49 2.38
CA HIS A 160 24.39 -13.64 1.51
C HIS A 160 23.54 -13.28 0.28
N LEU A 161 23.80 -12.10 -0.30
CA LEU A 161 23.02 -11.62 -1.44
C LEU A 161 23.45 -12.32 -2.74
N PRO A 162 22.50 -12.62 -3.63
CA PRO A 162 22.82 -13.17 -4.95
C PRO A 162 23.55 -12.14 -5.82
N ASP A 163 24.37 -12.64 -6.76
CA ASP A 163 25.24 -11.83 -7.61
C ASP A 163 24.52 -10.69 -8.31
N PHE A 164 23.29 -10.91 -8.80
CA PHE A 164 22.56 -9.87 -9.53
C PHE A 164 22.25 -8.65 -8.64
N ILE A 165 22.06 -8.84 -7.33
CA ILE A 165 21.88 -7.71 -6.40
C ILE A 165 23.22 -7.07 -6.11
N VAL A 166 24.24 -7.86 -5.78
CA VAL A 166 25.58 -7.35 -5.43
C VAL A 166 26.15 -6.51 -6.58
N ASN A 167 26.08 -7.03 -7.80
CA ASN A 167 26.58 -6.35 -9.00
C ASN A 167 25.84 -5.05 -9.27
N GLN A 168 24.51 -5.03 -9.08
CA GLN A 168 23.71 -3.83 -9.29
C GLN A 168 23.88 -2.79 -8.15
N MET A 169 24.33 -3.22 -6.96
CA MET A 169 24.71 -2.31 -5.88
C MET A 169 26.12 -1.73 -6.03
N ASN A 170 26.85 -2.12 -7.08
CA ASN A 170 28.07 -1.46 -7.49
C ASN A 170 27.72 -0.24 -8.36
N VAL A 171 27.89 0.96 -7.80
CA VAL A 171 27.69 2.22 -8.48
C VAL A 171 29.05 2.86 -8.68
N GLU A 172 29.47 2.96 -9.94
CA GLU A 172 30.76 3.57 -10.33
C GLU A 172 32.00 2.97 -9.62
N GLY A 173 31.97 1.68 -9.30
CA GLY A 173 33.07 0.96 -8.64
C GLY A 173 32.97 0.89 -7.11
N VAL A 174 31.96 1.52 -6.51
CA VAL A 174 31.72 1.51 -5.06
C VAL A 174 30.48 0.68 -4.75
N PHE A 175 30.58 -0.24 -3.78
CA PHE A 175 29.43 -1.02 -3.32
C PHE A 175 28.67 -0.26 -2.25
N HIS A 176 27.34 -0.32 -2.31
CA HIS A 176 26.46 0.39 -1.40
C HIS A 176 25.50 -0.52 -0.65
N HIS A 177 25.03 -0.07 0.51
CA HIS A 177 23.92 -0.74 1.20
C HIS A 177 22.66 -0.81 0.31
N PRO A 178 22.03 -1.98 0.15
CA PRO A 178 20.82 -2.15 -0.65
C PRO A 178 19.58 -1.63 0.09
N ALA A 179 19.46 -0.32 0.24
CA ALA A 179 18.34 0.32 0.93
C ALA A 179 16.98 -0.10 0.34
N PHE A 180 16.90 -0.31 -0.98
CA PHE A 180 15.69 -0.85 -1.63
C PHE A 180 15.23 -2.18 -0.99
N LEU A 181 16.17 -3.09 -0.71
CA LEU A 181 15.89 -4.41 -0.16
C LEU A 181 15.50 -4.31 1.31
N TYR A 182 16.17 -3.45 2.07
CA TYR A 182 15.80 -3.17 3.46
C TYR A 182 14.37 -2.63 3.54
N GLU A 183 14.01 -1.68 2.68
CA GLU A 183 12.65 -1.13 2.60
C GLU A 183 11.65 -2.18 2.15
N SER A 184 11.94 -2.98 1.12
CA SER A 184 11.07 -4.07 0.67
C SER A 184 10.83 -5.12 1.75
N MET A 185 11.88 -5.55 2.48
CA MET A 185 11.74 -6.51 3.58
C MET A 185 11.00 -5.91 4.76
N TRP A 186 11.24 -4.65 5.10
CA TRP A 186 10.48 -3.94 6.14
C TRP A 186 8.98 -3.84 5.78
N SER A 187 8.68 -3.54 4.52
CA SER A 187 7.30 -3.51 4.01
C SER A 187 6.65 -4.91 4.02
N LEU A 188 7.41 -5.98 3.75
CA LEU A 188 6.92 -7.35 3.85
C LEU A 188 6.53 -7.71 5.30
N VAL A 189 7.40 -7.42 6.26
CA VAL A 189 7.09 -7.61 7.69
C VAL A 189 5.87 -6.79 8.09
N GLY A 190 5.80 -5.54 7.63
CA GLY A 190 4.66 -4.66 7.85
C GLY A 190 3.36 -5.23 7.27
N LEU A 191 3.40 -5.78 6.07
CA LEU A 191 2.26 -6.46 5.46
C LEU A 191 1.78 -7.60 6.37
N ILE A 192 2.69 -8.47 6.82
CA ILE A 192 2.36 -9.57 7.73
C ILE A 192 1.69 -9.03 9.01
N ILE A 193 2.25 -7.99 9.61
CA ILE A 193 1.69 -7.35 10.81
C ILE A 193 0.28 -6.82 10.55
N LEU A 194 0.05 -6.10 9.45
CA LEU A 194 -1.28 -5.60 9.10
C LEU A 194 -2.28 -6.76 8.86
N LEU A 195 -1.83 -7.84 8.20
CA LEU A 195 -2.66 -9.02 7.94
C LEU A 195 -2.98 -9.81 9.22
N VAL A 196 -2.13 -9.76 10.24
CA VAL A 196 -2.38 -10.33 11.58
C VAL A 196 -3.28 -9.41 12.40
N LEU A 197 -2.98 -8.10 12.41
CA LEU A 197 -3.70 -7.10 13.19
C LEU A 197 -5.17 -7.00 12.77
N ARG A 198 -5.45 -7.06 11.46
CA ARG A 198 -6.82 -7.04 10.93
C ARG A 198 -7.70 -8.21 11.37
N ARG A 199 -7.10 -9.31 11.86
CA ARG A 199 -7.85 -10.47 12.39
C ARG A 199 -8.21 -10.30 13.87
N GLN A 200 -7.69 -9.26 14.53
CA GLN A 200 -7.90 -9.03 15.95
C GLN A 200 -9.24 -8.34 16.22
N LYS A 201 -9.99 -8.86 17.19
CA LYS A 201 -11.33 -8.35 17.55
C LYS A 201 -11.31 -6.94 18.16
N PHE A 202 -10.17 -6.49 18.67
CA PHE A 202 -10.03 -5.18 19.34
C PHE A 202 -9.85 -4.01 18.37
N LEU A 203 -9.57 -4.30 17.09
CA LEU A 203 -9.20 -3.28 16.10
C LEU A 203 -10.42 -2.45 15.72
N ARG A 204 -10.26 -1.12 15.73
CA ARG A 204 -11.32 -0.15 15.35
C ARG A 204 -11.07 0.47 13.98
N ALA A 205 -12.12 1.04 13.40
CA ALA A 205 -12.06 1.71 12.11
C ALA A 205 -11.03 2.84 12.08
N GLY A 206 -10.07 2.78 11.15
CA GLY A 206 -8.96 3.72 10.94
C GLY A 206 -7.67 3.31 11.63
N GLU A 207 -7.70 2.33 12.54
CA GLU A 207 -6.50 1.93 13.28
C GLU A 207 -5.55 1.07 12.45
N LEU A 208 -6.05 0.31 11.47
CA LEU A 208 -5.19 -0.46 10.57
C LEU A 208 -4.39 0.47 9.66
N PHE A 209 -5.06 1.50 9.14
CA PHE A 209 -4.43 2.54 8.32
C PHE A 209 -3.41 3.37 9.11
N MET A 210 -3.70 3.70 10.36
CA MET A 210 -2.74 4.38 11.24
C MET A 210 -1.57 3.47 11.62
N SER A 211 -1.82 2.18 11.85
CA SER A 211 -0.77 1.19 12.10
C SER A 211 0.18 1.05 10.91
N TYR A 212 -0.34 1.13 9.68
CA TYR A 212 0.47 1.22 8.47
C TYR A 212 1.41 2.43 8.49
N PHE A 213 0.90 3.63 8.80
CA PHE A 213 1.73 4.82 8.90
C PHE A 213 2.78 4.73 10.01
N ILE A 214 2.42 4.20 11.18
CA ILE A 214 3.37 3.98 12.28
C ILE A 214 4.49 3.04 11.81
N TRP A 215 4.12 1.88 11.25
CA TRP A 215 5.10 0.90 10.79
C TRP A 215 6.02 1.43 9.70
N TYR A 216 5.45 2.08 8.69
CA TYR A 216 6.21 2.71 7.61
C TYR A 216 7.19 3.75 8.16
N SER A 217 6.72 4.61 9.07
CA SER A 217 7.54 5.67 9.66
C SER A 217 8.69 5.12 10.50
N ILE A 218 8.49 4.02 11.23
CA ILE A 218 9.58 3.36 11.97
C ILE A 218 10.69 2.93 10.99
N GLY A 219 10.34 2.22 9.91
CA GLY A 219 11.31 1.81 8.91
C GLY A 219 11.97 3.01 8.21
N ARG A 220 11.17 4.02 7.86
CA ARG A 220 11.65 5.27 7.25
C ARG A 220 12.68 5.97 8.13
N PHE A 221 12.47 5.99 9.45
CA PHE A 221 13.39 6.61 10.39
C PHE A 221 14.78 5.94 10.39
N PHE A 222 14.81 4.60 10.42
CA PHE A 222 16.07 3.85 10.47
C PHE A 222 16.78 3.76 9.13
N ILE A 223 16.05 3.48 8.05
CA ILE A 223 16.63 3.23 6.72
C ILE A 223 17.05 4.54 6.05
N GLU A 224 16.34 5.65 6.23
CA GLU A 224 16.75 6.94 5.66
C GLU A 224 18.12 7.37 6.20
N ALA A 225 18.44 7.08 7.45
CA ALA A 225 19.75 7.42 8.01
C ALA A 225 20.91 6.73 7.27
N LEU A 226 20.66 5.59 6.63
CA LEU A 226 21.66 4.88 5.82
C LEU A 226 21.84 5.54 4.45
N ARG A 227 20.88 6.34 3.98
CA ARG A 227 20.91 6.96 2.65
C ARG A 227 21.83 8.18 2.59
N THR A 228 22.38 8.39 1.40
CA THR A 228 23.30 9.48 1.05
C THR A 228 22.60 10.64 0.33
N ASP A 229 21.41 10.42 -0.24
CA ASP A 229 20.65 11.37 -1.04
C ASP A 229 19.49 12.03 -0.26
N SER A 230 19.69 12.20 1.05
CA SER A 230 18.63 12.67 1.95
C SER A 230 18.55 14.20 2.00
N LEU A 231 17.32 14.72 2.08
CA LEU A 231 17.10 16.15 2.32
C LEU A 231 17.40 16.50 3.78
N GLY A 232 18.35 17.41 3.99
CA GLY A 232 18.73 17.94 5.29
C GLY A 232 17.90 19.14 5.74
N PHE A 233 17.91 19.39 7.04
CA PHE A 233 17.41 20.61 7.67
C PHE A 233 18.29 20.96 8.88
N GLN A 234 18.54 22.24 9.08
CA GLN A 234 19.32 22.72 10.23
C GLN A 234 18.43 22.79 11.48
N ALA A 235 18.46 21.72 12.28
CA ALA A 235 17.72 21.62 13.52
C ALA A 235 18.55 22.10 14.73
N PRO A 236 17.90 22.52 15.83
CA PRO A 236 18.58 22.76 17.10
C PRO A 236 19.37 21.53 17.55
N GLN A 237 20.51 21.74 18.23
CA GLN A 237 21.42 20.64 18.60
C GLN A 237 20.75 19.53 19.42
N TRP A 238 19.81 19.88 20.30
CA TRP A 238 19.07 18.89 21.09
C TRP A 238 18.22 17.95 20.22
N VAL A 239 17.67 18.45 19.09
CA VAL A 239 16.90 17.65 18.14
C VAL A 239 17.84 16.66 17.43
N ALA A 240 19.00 17.14 16.98
CA ALA A 240 20.00 16.29 16.36
C ALA A 240 20.49 15.20 17.32
N SER A 241 20.79 15.54 18.57
CA SER A 241 21.17 14.59 19.61
C SER A 241 20.05 13.57 19.90
N MET A 242 18.80 14.01 19.95
CA MET A 242 17.65 13.12 20.13
C MET A 242 17.51 12.13 18.97
N VAL A 243 17.57 12.62 17.72
CA VAL A 243 17.48 11.76 16.52
C VAL A 243 18.64 10.76 16.48
N ASN A 244 19.86 11.20 16.74
CA ASN A 244 21.04 10.33 16.79
C ASN A 244 20.94 9.30 17.94
N GLY A 245 20.43 9.71 19.11
CA GLY A 245 20.18 8.82 20.23
C GLY A 245 19.17 7.73 19.90
N LEU A 246 18.04 8.09 19.27
CA LEU A 246 17.03 7.14 18.80
C LEU A 246 17.56 6.18 17.72
N TRP A 247 18.54 6.62 16.93
CA TRP A 247 19.16 5.80 15.89
C TRP A 247 20.31 4.90 16.40
N SER A 248 20.85 5.16 17.59
CA SER A 248 21.99 4.42 18.17
C SER A 248 21.89 2.88 18.19
N PRO A 249 20.71 2.23 18.24
CA PRO A 249 20.65 0.77 18.11
C PRO A 249 21.22 0.25 16.78
N MET A 250 21.14 1.03 15.70
CA MET A 250 21.74 0.67 14.40
C MET A 250 23.26 0.67 14.46
N THR A 251 23.86 1.63 15.17
CA THR A 251 25.31 1.64 15.43
C THR A 251 25.76 0.42 16.21
N ALA A 252 24.98 -0.02 17.21
CA ALA A 252 25.26 -1.23 17.96
C ALA A 252 25.19 -2.51 17.08
N MET A 253 24.41 -2.49 16.00
CA MET A 253 24.36 -3.57 15.00
C MET A 253 25.43 -3.44 13.90
N GLY A 254 26.34 -2.46 14.02
CA GLY A 254 27.44 -2.26 13.07
C GLY A 254 27.08 -1.47 11.82
N PHE A 255 25.97 -0.73 11.82
CA PHE A 255 25.62 0.19 10.75
C PHE A 255 26.16 1.59 11.00
N GLU A 256 26.58 2.25 9.93
CA GLU A 256 26.97 3.67 9.93
C GLU A 256 25.91 4.50 9.21
N GLN A 257 25.73 5.75 9.66
CA GLN A 257 24.85 6.65 8.94
C GLN A 257 25.49 7.02 7.60
N GLY A 258 24.67 7.08 6.56
CA GLY A 258 25.10 7.64 5.28
C GLY A 258 25.57 9.08 5.44
N TYR A 259 26.39 9.54 4.51
CA TYR A 259 26.84 10.93 4.49
C TYR A 259 25.64 11.87 4.32
N LEU A 260 25.57 12.90 5.18
CA LEU A 260 24.67 14.04 5.03
C LEU A 260 25.55 15.27 4.98
N ASP A 261 25.47 16.01 3.88
CA ASP A 261 26.28 17.21 3.70
C ASP A 261 25.87 18.29 4.74
N PRO A 262 26.80 18.73 5.61
CA PRO A 262 26.53 19.72 6.65
C PRO A 262 25.98 21.04 6.12
N ALA A 263 26.22 21.39 4.85
CA ALA A 263 25.68 22.59 4.22
C ALA A 263 24.14 22.55 4.11
N TYR A 264 23.55 21.35 4.00
CA TYR A 264 22.09 21.17 3.90
C TYR A 264 21.43 20.92 5.27
N GLY A 265 22.19 20.61 6.31
CA GLY A 265 21.70 20.53 7.68
C GLY A 265 22.30 19.40 8.51
N ASN A 266 21.92 19.34 9.78
CA ASN A 266 22.38 18.33 10.74
C ASN A 266 21.36 17.20 10.99
N VAL A 267 20.15 17.29 10.43
CA VAL A 267 19.10 16.28 10.57
C VAL A 267 18.38 16.05 9.25
N ARG A 268 18.04 14.79 8.95
CA ARG A 268 17.25 14.44 7.75
C ARG A 268 15.77 14.73 7.97
N ILE A 269 15.15 15.45 7.03
CA ILE A 269 13.73 15.84 7.12
C ILE A 269 12.82 14.63 7.28
N SER A 270 13.09 13.55 6.53
CA SER A 270 12.29 12.31 6.60
C SER A 270 12.30 11.67 7.98
N GLN A 271 13.38 11.79 8.76
CA GLN A 271 13.46 11.23 10.12
C GLN A 271 12.56 12.01 11.08
N LEU A 272 12.58 13.35 11.01
CA LEU A 272 11.68 14.20 11.79
C LEU A 272 10.22 13.98 11.42
N LEU A 273 9.95 13.88 10.12
CA LEU A 273 8.61 13.61 9.63
C LEU A 273 8.11 12.24 10.10
N ALA A 274 8.96 11.21 10.07
CA ALA A 274 8.64 9.89 10.58
C ALA A 274 8.24 9.93 12.07
N ILE A 275 9.02 10.60 12.91
CA ILE A 275 8.69 10.79 14.34
C ILE A 275 7.35 11.51 14.47
N GLY A 276 7.15 12.61 13.74
CA GLY A 276 5.90 13.36 13.75
C GLY A 276 4.69 12.53 13.34
N ILE A 277 4.79 11.73 12.28
CA ILE A 277 3.73 10.83 11.82
C ILE A 277 3.40 9.79 12.88
N ILE A 278 4.40 9.20 13.55
CA ILE A 278 4.18 8.22 14.62
C ILE A 278 3.39 8.88 15.76
N VAL A 279 3.83 10.05 16.24
CA VAL A 279 3.16 10.78 17.32
C VAL A 279 1.72 11.12 16.93
N VAL A 280 1.51 11.69 15.74
CA VAL A 280 0.17 12.06 15.25
C VAL A 280 -0.73 10.82 15.12
N ALA A 281 -0.23 9.71 14.58
CA ALA A 281 -1.00 8.48 14.43
C ALA A 281 -1.38 7.88 15.79
N VAL A 282 -0.46 7.84 16.75
CA VAL A 282 -0.72 7.35 18.11
C VAL A 282 -1.73 8.23 18.83
N VAL A 283 -1.54 9.56 18.82
CA VAL A 283 -2.48 10.52 19.40
C VAL A 283 -3.85 10.38 18.77
N PHE A 284 -3.92 10.23 17.44
CA PHE A 284 -5.17 10.02 16.72
C PHE A 284 -5.91 8.76 17.20
N ILE A 285 -5.21 7.62 17.34
CA ILE A 285 -5.79 6.38 17.85
C ILE A 285 -6.31 6.58 19.29
N VAL A 286 -5.47 7.12 20.18
CA VAL A 286 -5.81 7.31 21.60
C VAL A 286 -7.00 8.24 21.76
N VAL A 287 -6.98 9.41 21.13
CA VAL A 287 -8.07 10.40 21.21
C VAL A 287 -9.37 9.82 20.67
N ARG A 288 -9.35 9.10 19.54
CA ARG A 288 -10.57 8.49 19.00
C ARG A 288 -11.12 7.37 19.88
N ARG A 289 -10.26 6.60 20.55
CA ARG A 289 -10.69 5.62 21.55
C ARG A 289 -11.31 6.28 22.77
N MET A 290 -10.68 7.32 23.32
CA MET A 290 -11.18 8.03 24.51
C MET A 290 -12.48 8.80 24.26
N THR A 291 -12.63 9.41 23.08
CA THR A 291 -13.82 10.20 22.72
C THR A 291 -14.99 9.36 22.20
N GLY A 292 -14.85 8.03 22.13
CA GLY A 292 -15.89 7.15 21.58
C GLY A 292 -16.08 7.24 20.06
N LYS A 293 -15.29 8.06 19.34
CA LYS A 293 -15.34 8.21 17.87
C LYS A 293 -14.79 6.99 17.11
N ALA A 294 -14.38 5.94 17.81
CA ALA A 294 -13.91 4.66 17.30
C ALA A 294 -14.85 3.52 17.75
N ASP A 295 -16.15 3.76 17.66
CA ASP A 295 -17.22 2.83 17.97
C ASP A 295 -17.26 1.64 16.97
N VAL A 296 -17.11 1.93 15.67
CA VAL A 296 -17.09 0.92 14.62
C VAL A 296 -15.82 0.08 14.68
N ARG A 297 -15.97 -1.25 14.70
CA ARG A 297 -14.86 -2.21 14.67
C ARG A 297 -14.40 -2.49 13.24
N TYR A 298 -13.17 -2.97 13.14
CA TYR A 298 -12.65 -3.40 11.85
C TYR A 298 -13.41 -4.59 11.25
N SER A 299 -14.00 -5.46 12.09
CA SER A 299 -14.73 -6.64 11.63
C SER A 299 -16.18 -6.39 11.23
N ASP A 300 -16.72 -5.19 11.49
CA ASP A 300 -18.15 -4.92 11.29
C ASP A 300 -18.51 -4.89 9.79
N PRO A 301 -19.73 -5.29 9.39
CA PRO A 301 -20.16 -5.17 8.00
C PRO A 301 -20.01 -3.74 7.46
N ILE A 302 -19.65 -3.61 6.18
CA ILE A 302 -19.55 -2.31 5.53
C ILE A 302 -20.75 -2.16 4.60
N VAL A 303 -21.63 -1.23 4.91
CA VAL A 303 -22.82 -0.91 4.11
C VAL A 303 -22.70 0.52 3.61
N SER A 304 -22.99 0.74 2.34
CA SER A 304 -23.10 2.10 1.79
C SER A 304 -24.41 2.72 2.23
N SER A 305 -24.38 3.98 2.68
CA SER A 305 -25.59 4.75 2.97
C SER A 305 -26.41 5.15 1.74
N LYS A 306 -25.92 4.84 0.53
CA LYS A 306 -26.51 5.28 -0.75
C LYS A 306 -26.94 4.16 -1.67
N VAL A 307 -26.57 2.92 -1.39
CA VAL A 307 -27.04 1.75 -2.14
C VAL A 307 -28.26 1.22 -1.37
N PRO A 308 -29.47 1.20 -1.97
CA PRO A 308 -30.62 0.57 -1.34
C PRO A 308 -30.26 -0.87 -1.03
N SER A 309 -30.56 -1.34 0.19
CA SER A 309 -30.49 -2.77 0.49
C SER A 309 -31.43 -3.47 -0.48
N GLU A 310 -30.89 -4.22 -1.44
CA GLU A 310 -31.70 -5.23 -2.11
C GLU A 310 -32.26 -6.14 -1.02
N SER A 311 -33.58 -6.21 -1.01
CA SER A 311 -34.44 -6.80 -0.01
C SER A 311 -34.00 -8.20 0.37
N SER A 312 -33.79 -8.42 1.66
CA SER A 312 -33.74 -9.74 2.30
C SER A 312 -35.11 -10.46 2.32
N ASP A 313 -36.03 -10.15 1.40
CA ASP A 313 -37.38 -10.70 1.33
C ASP A 313 -37.54 -11.86 0.33
N ASP A 314 -36.54 -12.15 -0.51
CA ASP A 314 -36.62 -13.28 -1.46
C ASP A 314 -36.23 -14.65 -0.86
N MET A 315 -36.23 -14.79 0.47
CA MET A 315 -36.05 -16.07 1.15
C MET A 315 -37.20 -16.43 2.10
N VAL A 316 -38.46 -16.14 1.73
CA VAL A 316 -39.61 -16.85 2.30
C VAL A 316 -40.67 -17.06 1.23
N GLN A 317 -40.63 -18.21 0.56
CA GLN A 317 -41.77 -19.08 0.20
C GLN A 317 -41.40 -20.05 -0.92
N THR A 318 -40.78 -21.17 -0.55
CA THR A 318 -41.02 -22.45 -1.25
C THR A 318 -41.28 -23.52 -0.20
N GLY A 319 -42.49 -23.49 0.36
CA GLY A 319 -43.09 -24.65 1.02
C GLY A 319 -43.64 -25.64 -0.02
N PRO A 320 -43.84 -26.92 0.34
CA PRO A 320 -43.94 -28.03 -0.60
C PRO A 320 -45.27 -28.05 -1.35
N VAL A 321 -45.23 -28.16 -2.67
CA VAL A 321 -46.42 -28.40 -3.49
C VAL A 321 -46.80 -29.87 -3.39
N ALA A 322 -47.82 -30.14 -2.57
CA ALA A 322 -48.59 -31.38 -2.61
C ALA A 322 -49.49 -31.37 -3.85
N GLY A 323 -49.25 -32.30 -4.78
CA GLY A 323 -50.10 -32.53 -5.94
C GLY A 323 -51.29 -33.44 -5.59
N LYS A 324 -52.48 -32.88 -5.76
CA LYS A 324 -53.78 -33.52 -6.01
C LYS A 324 -54.41 -32.66 -7.10
N GLU A 325 -55.20 -33.12 -8.06
CA GLU A 325 -55.75 -34.39 -8.52
C GLU A 325 -56.46 -33.93 -9.81
N ASP A 326 -56.16 -34.49 -10.99
CA ASP A 326 -57.00 -34.28 -12.18
C ASP A 326 -57.66 -35.59 -12.59
N THR A 327 -58.98 -35.59 -12.51
CA THR A 327 -59.91 -36.65 -12.90
C THR A 327 -60.15 -36.69 -14.41
N VAL A 328 -59.98 -37.85 -15.07
CA VAL A 328 -60.77 -38.26 -16.26
C VAL A 328 -60.90 -39.81 -16.34
N THR A 329 -62.10 -40.29 -15.92
CA THR A 329 -62.95 -41.43 -16.35
C THR A 329 -62.45 -42.84 -16.75
N PRO A 330 -63.32 -43.87 -16.58
CA PRO A 330 -62.96 -45.30 -16.42
C PRO A 330 -63.26 -46.17 -17.66
N VAL A 331 -62.86 -47.45 -17.62
CA VAL A 331 -63.62 -48.62 -18.14
C VAL A 331 -62.84 -49.92 -17.86
N SER A 332 -63.54 -50.90 -17.23
CA SER A 332 -63.50 -52.37 -17.38
C SER A 332 -62.12 -53.08 -17.34
N THR A 333 -61.90 -54.16 -16.58
CA THR A 333 -62.68 -55.41 -16.53
C THR A 333 -62.14 -56.30 -15.39
N LYS A 334 -63.06 -56.97 -14.68
CA LYS A 334 -63.06 -58.34 -14.11
C LYS A 334 -61.77 -59.07 -13.67
N GLU A 335 -62.01 -59.99 -12.72
CA GLU A 335 -61.20 -61.17 -12.36
C GLU A 335 -60.01 -60.87 -11.44
N ASP A 336 -59.70 -61.61 -10.39
CA ASP A 336 -60.35 -62.68 -9.64
C ASP A 336 -59.38 -63.00 -8.47
N LEU A 337 -59.89 -63.55 -7.36
CA LEU A 337 -59.18 -64.47 -6.43
C LEU A 337 -58.08 -63.88 -5.51
N LYS A 338 -58.34 -63.81 -4.19
CA LYS A 338 -57.99 -64.81 -3.14
C LYS A 338 -56.47 -64.95 -2.93
N GLN A 339 -55.94 -64.46 -1.81
CA GLN A 339 -55.70 -65.18 -0.54
C GLN A 339 -54.71 -66.35 -0.62
N ALA A 340 -53.76 -66.33 0.34
CA ALA A 340 -52.76 -67.34 0.69
C ALA A 340 -51.58 -67.41 -0.30
N GLU A 341 -50.32 -67.41 0.11
CA GLU A 341 -49.62 -68.33 1.01
C GLU A 341 -48.28 -67.70 1.46
N GLU A 342 -47.92 -67.81 2.74
CA GLU A 342 -46.73 -68.53 3.24
C GLU A 342 -45.35 -67.98 2.80
N LYS A 343 -44.58 -67.44 3.77
CA LYS A 343 -43.38 -68.05 4.39
C LYS A 343 -42.11 -68.06 3.52
N LYS A 344 -41.01 -67.69 4.21
CA LYS A 344 -39.59 -67.94 3.89
C LYS A 344 -39.10 -67.11 2.70
N GLU A 345 -38.00 -66.36 2.79
CA GLU A 345 -36.72 -66.50 3.49
C GLU A 345 -36.17 -65.14 3.91
#